data_AF-A0A173TFM2-F1
#
_entry.id   AF-A0A173TFM2-F1
#
_cell.length_a   1.000
_cell.length_b   1.000
_cell.length_c   1.000
_cell.angle_alpha   90.00
_cell.angle_beta   90.00
_cell.angle_gamma   90.00
#
_symmetry.space_group_name_H-M   'P 1'
#
loop_
_entity.id
_entity.type
_entity.pdbx_description
1 polymer ?
#
loop_
_entity_poly.entity_id
_entity_poly.type
_entity_poly.pdbx_seq_one_letter_code
_entity_poly.pdbx_strand_id
1 'polypeptide(L)'
;MITSIARQSIILKCLRQKSVLVSNYELYYTAGLAKKCFGIAVDADMEPKQLLEELQKHIDKVSPADEQEKYLIHLLGNYEPDDTHDEQTKELFHMGETEEHMWQVSIT
;
A
#
# COMPACT_ATOMS: atom_id res chain seq x y z
N MET A 1 -4.87 -15.31 -6.42
CA MET A 1 -6.26 -14.79 -6.27
C MET A 1 -6.31 -13.65 -5.26
N ILE A 2 -5.77 -13.83 -4.04
CA ILE A 2 -5.71 -12.76 -3.03
C ILE A 2 -4.86 -11.59 -3.52
N THR A 3 -3.68 -11.84 -4.11
CA THR A 3 -2.78 -10.78 -4.59
C THR A 3 -3.43 -9.85 -5.62
N SER A 4 -4.11 -10.41 -6.64
CA SER A 4 -4.88 -9.64 -7.60
C SER A 4 -6.04 -8.86 -6.97
N ILE A 5 -6.72 -9.42 -5.96
CA ILE A 5 -7.85 -8.76 -5.27
C ILE A 5 -7.34 -7.58 -4.45
N ALA A 6 -6.28 -7.75 -3.66
CA ALA A 6 -5.72 -6.69 -2.83
C ALA A 6 -5.20 -5.52 -3.70
N ARG A 7 -4.48 -5.82 -4.78
CA ARG A 7 -4.03 -4.83 -5.78
C ARG A 7 -5.22 -4.02 -6.33
N GLN A 8 -6.22 -4.71 -6.89
CA GLN A 8 -7.38 -4.04 -7.49
C GLN A 8 -8.19 -3.24 -6.46
N SER A 9 -8.33 -3.76 -5.24
CA SER A 9 -9.01 -3.09 -4.14
C SER A 9 -8.34 -1.76 -3.80
N ILE A 10 -7.02 -1.74 -3.61
CA ILE A 10 -6.27 -0.49 -3.32
C ILE A 10 -6.39 0.50 -4.47
N ILE A 11 -6.22 0.06 -5.71
CA ILE A 11 -6.37 0.94 -6.88
C ILE A 11 -7.76 1.58 -6.90
N LEU A 12 -8.83 0.80 -6.70
CA LEU A 12 -10.19 1.31 -6.68
C LEU A 12 -10.45 2.27 -5.50
N LYS A 13 -9.88 2.00 -4.31
CA LYS A 13 -9.97 2.89 -3.15
C LYS A 13 -9.33 4.23 -3.44
N CYS A 14 -8.12 4.25 -4.01
CA CYS A 14 -7.42 5.48 -4.40
C CYS A 14 -8.14 6.24 -5.51
N LEU A 15 -8.60 5.54 -6.57
CA LEU A 15 -9.35 6.17 -7.67
C LEU A 15 -10.67 6.81 -7.21
N ARG A 16 -11.36 6.18 -6.26
CA ARG A 16 -12.67 6.64 -5.77
C ARG A 16 -12.59 7.54 -4.55
N GLN A 17 -11.44 7.59 -3.88
CA GLN A 17 -11.23 8.25 -2.60
C GLN A 17 -12.25 7.79 -1.54
N LYS A 18 -12.44 6.46 -1.43
CA LYS A 18 -13.39 5.83 -0.51
C LYS A 18 -12.81 4.59 0.18
N SER A 19 -13.36 4.28 1.35
CA SER A 19 -13.02 3.14 2.21
C SER A 19 -11.69 3.29 2.97
N VAL A 20 -11.32 2.26 3.72
CA VAL A 20 -10.06 2.18 4.49
C VAL A 20 -9.35 0.87 4.18
N LEU A 21 -8.11 0.68 4.66
CA LEU A 21 -7.44 -0.63 4.62
C LEU A 21 -8.23 -1.63 5.47
N VAL A 22 -8.40 -2.85 4.98
CA VAL A 22 -9.17 -3.91 5.67
C VAL A 22 -8.39 -5.22 5.84
N SER A 23 -7.15 -5.28 5.39
CA SER A 23 -6.29 -6.47 5.55
C SER A 23 -4.80 -6.13 5.40
N ASN A 24 -3.93 -6.98 5.95
CA ASN A 24 -2.49 -6.82 5.78
C ASN A 24 -2.05 -7.01 4.32
N TYR A 25 -2.75 -7.81 3.52
CA TYR A 25 -2.51 -7.89 2.07
C TYR A 25 -2.59 -6.51 1.41
N GLU A 26 -3.62 -5.74 1.76
CA GLU A 26 -3.77 -4.36 1.29
C GLU A 26 -2.69 -3.43 1.86
N LEU A 27 -2.32 -3.58 3.13
CA LEU A 27 -1.23 -2.81 3.75
C LEU A 27 0.08 -2.98 2.97
N TYR A 28 0.50 -4.22 2.70
CA TYR A 28 1.81 -4.48 2.08
C TYR A 28 1.87 -3.97 0.65
N TYR A 29 0.80 -4.13 -0.15
CA TYR A 29 0.74 -3.50 -1.48
C TYR A 29 0.80 -1.97 -1.40
N THR A 30 0.06 -1.39 -0.46
CA THR A 30 0.06 0.07 -0.23
C THR A 30 1.44 0.56 0.22
N ALA A 31 2.16 -0.21 1.04
CA ALA A 31 3.51 0.09 1.48
C ALA A 31 4.53 0.03 0.32
N GLY A 32 4.42 -0.97 -0.55
CA GLY A 32 5.23 -1.05 -1.77
C GLY A 32 5.02 0.17 -2.67
N LEU A 33 3.75 0.57 -2.88
CA LEU A 33 3.43 1.81 -3.60
C LEU A 33 4.00 3.05 -2.91
N ALA A 34 3.92 3.15 -1.58
CA ALA A 34 4.50 4.27 -0.82
C ALA A 34 6.03 4.35 -0.98
N LYS A 35 6.72 3.20 -0.99
CA LYS A 35 8.16 3.14 -1.31
C LYS A 35 8.44 3.65 -2.72
N LYS A 36 7.65 3.22 -3.71
CA LYS A 36 7.79 3.66 -5.11
C LYS A 36 7.54 5.16 -5.30
N CYS A 37 6.43 5.67 -4.76
CA CYS A 37 5.98 7.05 -4.95
C CYS A 37 6.78 8.04 -4.10
N PHE A 38 7.11 7.67 -2.85
CA PHE A 38 7.65 8.61 -1.87
C PHE A 38 9.09 8.31 -1.42
N GLY A 39 9.66 7.18 -1.84
CA GLY A 39 11.03 6.81 -1.47
C GLY A 39 11.21 6.46 0.01
N ILE A 40 10.14 6.07 0.71
CA ILE A 40 10.20 5.68 2.12
C ILE A 40 10.95 4.34 2.25
N ALA A 41 11.92 4.27 3.15
CA ALA A 41 12.77 3.10 3.36
C ALA A 41 12.06 2.00 4.15
N VAL A 42 11.16 1.27 3.47
CA VAL A 42 10.47 0.09 3.98
C VAL A 42 10.83 -1.16 3.17
N ASP A 43 10.60 -2.33 3.76
CA ASP A 43 10.94 -3.61 3.16
C ASP A 43 9.84 -4.67 3.39
N ALA A 44 9.78 -5.66 2.48
CA ALA A 44 8.81 -6.75 2.53
C ALA A 44 8.99 -7.65 3.76
N ASP A 45 10.20 -7.75 4.32
CA ASP A 45 10.47 -8.58 5.50
C ASP A 45 10.12 -7.88 6.84
N MET A 46 9.65 -6.64 6.82
CA MET A 46 9.21 -5.94 8.04
C MET A 46 7.90 -6.53 8.56
N GLU A 47 7.80 -6.69 9.88
CA GLU A 47 6.55 -7.11 10.53
C GLU A 47 5.44 -6.05 10.34
N PRO A 48 4.15 -6.42 10.28
CA PRO A 48 3.07 -5.51 9.89
C PRO A 48 2.99 -4.22 10.71
N LYS A 49 3.17 -4.32 12.04
CA LYS A 49 3.19 -3.16 12.95
C LYS A 49 4.41 -2.28 12.72
N GLN A 50 5.59 -2.88 12.56
CA GLN A 50 6.83 -2.16 12.30
C GLN A 50 6.76 -1.43 10.95
N LEU A 51 6.23 -2.08 9.92
CA LEU A 51 6.04 -1.52 8.59
C LEU A 51 5.14 -0.28 8.64
N LEU A 52 3.97 -0.40 9.29
CA LEU A 52 3.04 0.71 9.40
C LEU A 52 3.59 1.88 10.23
N GLU A 53 4.23 1.59 11.36
CA GLU A 53 4.88 2.62 12.18
C GLU A 53 5.94 3.39 11.40
N GLU A 54 6.75 2.70 10.59
CA GLU A 54 7.76 3.37 9.77
C GLU A 54 7.13 4.26 8.70
N LEU A 55 6.10 3.77 8.00
CA LEU A 55 5.36 4.60 7.03
C LEU A 55 4.77 5.84 7.71
N GLN A 56 4.11 5.68 8.85
CA GLN A 56 3.45 6.77 9.58
C GLN A 56 4.41 7.89 10.02
N LYS A 57 5.69 7.61 10.24
CA LYS A 57 6.70 8.65 10.55
C LYS A 57 6.98 9.62 9.40
N HIS A 58 6.70 9.21 8.17
CA HIS A 58 7.07 9.93 6.94
C HIS A 58 5.87 10.39 6.12
N ILE A 59 4.73 9.69 6.13
CA ILE A 59 3.58 10.01 5.26
C ILE A 59 3.00 11.43 5.45
N ASP A 60 3.14 12.05 6.63
CA ASP A 60 2.69 13.44 6.84
C ASP A 60 3.64 14.49 6.22
N LYS A 61 4.84 14.07 5.82
CA LYS A 61 5.90 14.95 5.30
C LYS A 61 6.06 14.85 3.78
N VAL A 62 5.43 13.86 3.15
CA VAL A 62 5.53 13.65 1.71
C VAL A 62 4.51 14.54 0.99
N SER A 63 4.88 15.02 -0.20
CA SER A 63 3.97 15.76 -1.07
C SER A 63 3.42 14.80 -2.12
N PRO A 64 2.11 14.47 -2.11
CA PRO A 64 1.53 13.63 -3.14
C PRO A 64 1.54 14.35 -4.50
N ALA A 65 1.78 13.62 -5.58
CA ALA A 65 1.78 14.13 -6.95
C ALA A 65 0.36 14.24 -7.53
N ASP A 66 -0.56 13.37 -7.10
CA ASP A 66 -1.96 13.31 -7.55
C ASP A 66 -2.93 12.98 -6.40
N GLU A 67 -4.23 12.94 -6.69
CA GLU A 67 -5.25 12.66 -5.68
C GLU A 67 -5.21 11.19 -5.22
N GLN A 68 -4.67 10.27 -6.02
CA GLN A 68 -4.54 8.85 -5.72
C GLN A 68 -3.45 8.63 -4.66
N GLU A 69 -2.28 9.25 -4.82
CA GLU A 69 -1.20 9.27 -3.84
C GLU A 69 -1.64 9.95 -2.52
N LYS A 70 -2.41 11.03 -2.63
CA LYS A 70 -3.00 11.68 -1.45
C LYS A 70 -3.95 10.75 -0.70
N TYR A 71 -4.73 9.94 -1.43
CA TYR A 71 -5.58 8.94 -0.79
C TYR A 71 -4.78 7.78 -0.22
N LEU A 72 -3.65 7.43 -0.83
CA LEU A 72 -2.72 6.42 -0.31
C LEU A 72 -2.20 6.82 1.09
N ILE A 73 -1.85 8.10 1.29
CA ILE A 73 -1.49 8.65 2.61
C ILE A 73 -2.64 8.49 3.60
N HIS A 74 -3.87 8.80 3.19
CA HIS A 74 -5.06 8.64 4.03
C HIS A 74 -5.28 7.18 4.47
N LEU A 75 -5.06 6.22 3.58
CA LEU A 75 -5.18 4.79 3.88
C LEU A 75 -4.16 4.34 4.94
N LEU A 76 -2.89 4.76 4.81
CA LEU A 76 -1.81 4.41 5.75
C LEU A 76 -1.97 5.08 7.12
N GLY A 77 -2.68 6.20 7.21
CA GLY A 77 -2.96 6.87 8.49
C GLY A 77 -4.05 6.22 9.34
N ASN A 78 -4.86 5.31 8.78
CA ASN A 78 -6.10 4.82 9.40
C ASN A 78 -6.23 3.29 9.33
N TYR A 79 -5.23 2.57 9.81
CA TYR A 79 -5.23 1.11 9.85
C TYR A 79 -4.62 0.55 11.13
N GLU A 80 -5.15 -0.59 11.60
CA GLU A 80 -4.60 -1.36 12.70
C GLU A 80 -4.25 -2.76 12.15
N PRO A 81 -2.96 -3.11 12.01
CA PRO A 81 -2.56 -4.37 11.41
C PRO A 81 -2.72 -5.54 12.37
N ASP A 82 -3.16 -6.67 11.83
CA ASP A 82 -3.07 -7.97 12.51
C ASP A 82 -1.68 -8.60 12.33
N ASP A 83 -1.49 -9.84 12.80
CA ASP A 83 -0.19 -10.53 12.76
C ASP A 83 0.04 -11.29 11.42
N THR A 84 -0.79 -11.10 10.39
CA THR A 84 -0.64 -11.75 9.09
C THR A 84 0.59 -11.20 8.36
N HIS A 85 1.61 -12.04 8.23
CA HIS A 85 2.83 -11.78 7.46
C HIS A 85 3.26 -13.09 6.80
N ASP A 86 2.74 -13.34 5.59
CA ASP A 86 2.99 -14.55 4.80
C ASP A 86 3.63 -14.23 3.44
N GLU A 87 3.94 -15.25 2.64
CA GLU A 87 4.53 -15.06 1.31
C GLU A 87 3.71 -14.16 0.38
N GLN A 88 2.38 -14.13 0.53
CA GLN A 88 1.52 -13.30 -0.32
C GLN A 88 1.58 -11.82 0.10
N THR A 89 1.77 -11.51 1.38
CA THR A 89 2.05 -10.14 1.82
C THR A 89 3.39 -9.63 1.25
N LYS A 90 4.42 -10.47 1.23
CA LYS A 90 5.72 -10.13 0.62
C LYS A 90 5.62 -9.93 -0.89
N GLU A 91 4.91 -10.83 -1.59
CA GLU A 91 4.62 -10.70 -3.02
C GLU A 91 3.89 -9.38 -3.31
N LEU A 92 2.89 -9.02 -2.52
CA LEU A 92 2.14 -7.77 -2.67
C LEU A 92 3.00 -6.53 -2.45
N PHE A 93 3.91 -6.56 -1.49
CA PHE A 93 4.88 -5.48 -1.31
C PHE A 93 5.73 -5.28 -2.57
N HIS A 94 6.30 -6.36 -3.09
CA HIS A 94 7.11 -6.30 -4.31
C HIS A 94 6.28 -5.84 -5.51
N MET A 95 5.05 -6.33 -5.67
CA MET A 95 4.13 -5.86 -6.70
C MET A 95 3.89 -4.34 -6.63
N GLY A 96 3.77 -3.79 -5.42
CA GLY A 96 3.60 -2.35 -5.21
C GLY A 96 4.86 -1.55 -5.56
N GLU A 97 6.03 -1.98 -5.09
CA GLU A 97 7.28 -1.23 -5.34
C GLU A 97 7.71 -1.27 -6.82
N THR A 98 7.40 -2.37 -7.51
CA THR A 98 7.66 -2.55 -8.95
C THR A 98 6.43 -2.31 -9.83
N GLU A 99 5.39 -1.64 -9.35
CA GLU A 99 4.14 -1.45 -10.10
C GLU A 99 4.40 -0.70 -11.42
N GLU A 100 4.09 -1.32 -12.55
CA GLU A 100 4.24 -0.72 -13.89
C GLU A 100 2.95 -0.06 -14.38
N HIS A 101 1.80 -0.56 -13.93
CA HIS A 101 0.46 -0.13 -14.38
C HIS A 101 -0.24 0.67 -13.28
N MET A 102 0.38 1.77 -12.88
CA MET A 102 -0.10 2.66 -11.81
C MET A 102 -1.57 3.04 -12.04
N TRP A 103 -2.38 2.81 -11.01
CA TRP A 103 -3.80 3.15 -10.99
C TRP A 103 -4.68 2.47 -12.06
N GLN A 104 -4.18 1.40 -12.72
CA GLN A 104 -4.94 0.62 -13.69
C GLN A 104 -5.45 -0.69 -13.08
N VAL A 105 -6.77 -0.83 -13.01
CA VAL A 105 -7.45 -2.00 -12.43
C VAL A 105 -7.25 -3.26 -13.29
N SER A 106 -7.36 -3.10 -14.61
CA SER A 106 -7.21 -4.18 -15.59
C SER A 106 -5.83 -4.10 -16.23
N ILE A 107 -5.09 -5.20 -16.12
CA ILE A 107 -3.86 -5.46 -16.87
C ILE A 107 -4.21 -6.53 -17.90
N THR A 108 -4.34 -6.13 -19.16
CA THR A 108 -4.64 -7.01 -20.31
C THR A 108 -3.37 -7.51 -20.95
#